data_AF-A0A431TPI9-F1
#
_entry.id   AF-A0A431TPI9-F1
#
_cell.length_a   1.000
_cell.length_b   1.000
_cell.length_c   1.000
_cell.angle_alpha   90.00
_cell.angle_beta   90.00
_cell.angle_gamma   90.00
#
_symmetry.space_group_name_H-M   'P 1'
#
loop_
_entity.id
_entity.type
_entity.pdbx_description
1 polymer ?
#
loop_
_entity_poly.entity_id
_entity_poly.type
_entity_poly.pdbx_seq_one_letter_code
_entity_poly.pdbx_strand_id
1 'polypeptide(L)'
;MTTILAYLFSAIATDLLADTIESRQFPNFCEGYFMCLDGIIEYENFTFTNKGQSDVDGFEPKLSAMSHRIIFAASEAKKLAKKFRVIYGFHGDPNGKYFISFDADEIEKSKTIANKFDNIEMIYMDGKNQALVNFEPYIDEGFVLFTWCDSNNFLTDKYPGKLKKPK
;
A
#
# COMPACT_ATOMS: atom_id res chain seq x y z
N MET A 1 -20.38 -35.04 42.42
CA MET A 1 -19.83 -33.68 42.61
C MET A 1 -18.40 -33.69 42.09
N THR A 2 -17.90 -32.81 41.21
CA THR A 2 -18.50 -31.76 40.36
C THR A 2 -17.51 -31.41 39.22
N THR A 3 -17.99 -30.95 38.05
CA THR A 3 -17.26 -30.54 36.81
C THR A 3 -16.25 -29.36 37.02
N ILE A 4 -15.32 -28.98 36.11
CA ILE A 4 -15.37 -28.65 34.65
C ILE A 4 -14.02 -29.03 33.92
N LEU A 5 -13.97 -28.90 32.57
CA LEU A 5 -12.83 -28.79 31.62
C LEU A 5 -11.70 -27.80 32.07
N ALA A 6 -10.51 -27.62 31.46
CA ALA A 6 -10.00 -27.75 30.07
C ALA A 6 -8.43 -27.82 30.09
N TYR A 7 -7.63 -27.84 29.01
CA TYR A 7 -7.82 -27.65 27.57
C TYR A 7 -6.93 -28.60 26.75
N LEU A 8 -7.46 -29.09 25.64
CA LEU A 8 -6.75 -29.87 24.62
C LEU A 8 -6.19 -28.91 23.56
N PHE A 9 -4.87 -28.80 23.40
CA PHE A 9 -4.22 -28.25 22.19
C PHE A 9 -2.77 -28.72 22.03
N SER A 10 -2.59 -30.04 21.88
CA SER A 10 -1.40 -30.58 21.22
C SER A 10 -1.56 -30.47 19.70
N ALA A 11 -0.47 -30.13 18.99
CA ALA A 11 -0.32 -30.28 17.54
C ALA A 11 -1.18 -29.42 16.59
N ILE A 12 -1.10 -28.08 16.68
CA ILE A 12 -1.32 -27.17 15.52
C ILE A 12 -0.32 -25.98 15.56
N ALA A 13 0.97 -26.25 15.77
CA ALA A 13 1.98 -25.18 15.97
C ALA A 13 3.30 -25.35 15.21
N THR A 14 3.58 -26.51 14.63
CA THR A 14 4.85 -26.78 13.91
C THR A 14 4.66 -27.00 12.40
N ASP A 15 3.53 -27.58 11.99
CA ASP A 15 3.36 -28.03 10.59
C ASP A 15 2.74 -26.96 9.67
N LEU A 16 2.31 -25.82 10.22
CA LEU A 16 1.81 -24.67 9.43
C LEU A 16 2.91 -23.67 9.01
N LEU A 17 4.18 -23.96 9.34
CA LEU A 17 5.34 -23.09 9.06
C LEU A 17 6.28 -23.64 7.97
N ALA A 18 6.10 -24.89 7.53
CA ALA A 18 6.96 -25.52 6.53
C ALA A 18 6.48 -25.30 5.07
N ASP A 19 5.17 -25.41 4.81
CA ASP A 19 4.63 -25.60 3.45
C ASP A 19 4.22 -24.31 2.69
N THR A 20 4.68 -23.12 3.10
CA THR A 20 4.39 -21.85 2.36
C THR A 20 5.61 -20.95 2.11
N ILE A 21 6.83 -21.48 2.26
CA ILE A 21 8.08 -20.71 2.08
C ILE A 21 8.68 -20.86 0.67
N GLU A 22 8.43 -21.97 -0.05
CA GLU A 22 9.15 -22.29 -1.29
C GLU A 22 8.67 -21.61 -2.60
N SER A 23 7.72 -20.68 -2.57
CA SER A 23 7.31 -19.94 -3.79
C SER A 23 7.05 -18.44 -3.62
N ARG A 24 7.30 -17.87 -2.42
CA ARG A 24 7.35 -16.41 -2.30
C ARG A 24 8.60 -15.92 -3.01
N GLN A 25 8.42 -15.34 -4.19
CA GLN A 25 9.45 -14.49 -4.79
C GLN A 25 9.89 -13.49 -3.72
N PHE A 26 11.15 -13.61 -3.28
CA PHE A 26 11.75 -12.59 -2.44
C PHE A 26 11.61 -11.24 -3.16
N PRO A 27 11.29 -10.15 -2.45
CA PRO A 27 11.18 -8.85 -3.08
C PRO A 27 12.42 -8.55 -3.91
N ASN A 28 12.22 -8.24 -5.19
CA ASN A 28 13.31 -7.79 -6.03
C ASN A 28 13.84 -6.47 -5.46
N PHE A 29 15.09 -6.47 -5.02
CA PHE A 29 15.78 -5.26 -4.60
C PHE A 29 16.06 -4.41 -5.84
N CYS A 30 15.18 -3.44 -6.13
CA CYS A 30 15.47 -2.40 -7.11
C CYS A 30 16.55 -1.45 -6.58
N GLU A 31 17.44 -0.98 -7.44
CA GLU A 31 18.65 -0.24 -7.06
C GLU A 31 18.39 0.91 -6.07
N GLY A 32 18.86 0.70 -4.83
CA GLY A 32 18.77 1.63 -3.71
C GLY A 32 17.41 1.70 -2.99
N TYR A 33 16.41 0.90 -3.37
CA TYR A 33 15.12 0.83 -2.67
C TYR A 33 15.07 -0.39 -1.75
N PHE A 34 14.51 -0.21 -0.54
CA PHE A 34 14.47 -1.27 0.47
C PHE A 34 13.64 -2.48 0.02
N MET A 35 12.50 -2.24 -0.64
CA MET A 35 11.75 -3.23 -1.42
C MET A 35 11.11 -2.56 -2.64
N CYS A 36 11.01 -3.31 -3.74
CA CYS A 36 10.15 -3.00 -4.86
C CYS A 36 9.48 -4.29 -5.33
N LEU A 37 8.18 -4.44 -5.08
CA LEU A 37 7.37 -5.58 -5.52
C LEU A 37 6.34 -5.10 -6.53
N ASP A 38 6.35 -5.70 -7.72
CA ASP A 38 5.37 -5.52 -8.79
C ASP A 38 5.04 -4.05 -9.16
N GLY A 39 6.04 -3.17 -9.02
CA GLY A 39 5.92 -1.74 -9.32
C GLY A 39 5.56 -0.84 -8.14
N ILE A 40 5.32 -1.38 -6.93
CA ILE A 40 5.19 -0.55 -5.71
C ILE A 40 6.58 -0.27 -5.15
N ILE A 41 6.90 1.01 -4.94
CA ILE A 41 8.17 1.50 -4.40
C ILE A 41 7.94 2.01 -2.97
N GLU A 42 8.75 1.53 -2.01
CA GLU A 42 8.76 2.00 -0.61
C GLU A 42 9.87 3.05 -0.36
N TYR A 43 9.50 4.12 0.35
CA TYR A 43 10.34 5.24 0.78
C TYR A 43 10.42 5.34 2.31
N GLU A 44 11.27 6.23 2.84
CA GLU A 44 11.30 6.61 4.27
C GLU A 44 9.89 6.98 4.78
N ASN A 45 9.68 6.83 6.09
CA ASN A 45 8.40 7.11 6.78
C ASN A 45 7.19 6.32 6.25
N PHE A 46 7.41 5.17 5.60
CA PHE A 46 6.34 4.32 5.04
C PHE A 46 5.47 5.04 4.01
N THR A 47 6.12 5.78 3.11
CA THR A 47 5.49 6.31 1.89
C THR A 47 5.65 5.30 0.76
N PHE A 48 4.56 4.98 0.08
CA PHE A 48 4.50 3.99 -1.01
C PHE A 48 3.93 4.62 -2.29
N THR A 49 4.58 4.39 -3.43
CA THR A 49 4.14 4.89 -4.75
C THR A 49 4.00 3.75 -5.76
N ASN A 50 3.10 3.89 -6.73
CA ASN A 50 2.95 2.97 -7.86
C ASN A 50 3.79 3.46 -9.05
N LYS A 51 4.53 2.56 -9.67
CA LYS A 51 5.31 2.76 -10.90
C LYS A 51 4.78 1.83 -12.00
N GLY A 52 4.70 2.38 -13.21
CA GLY A 52 4.03 1.75 -14.33
C GLY A 52 2.51 1.85 -14.25
N GLN A 53 1.86 1.19 -15.20
CA GLN A 53 0.42 1.17 -15.39
C GLN A 53 -0.22 -0.04 -14.70
N SER A 54 -1.45 0.13 -14.21
CA SER A 54 -2.31 -0.94 -13.69
C SER A 54 -3.72 -0.40 -13.50
N ASP A 55 -4.72 -1.14 -13.97
CA ASP A 55 -6.12 -0.95 -13.57
C ASP A 55 -6.34 -1.42 -12.11
N VAL A 56 -7.56 -1.29 -11.59
CA VAL A 56 -7.89 -1.67 -10.20
C VAL A 56 -7.63 -3.17 -9.96
N ASP A 57 -8.00 -4.02 -10.91
CA ASP A 57 -7.87 -5.47 -10.80
C ASP A 57 -6.40 -5.91 -10.90
N GLY A 58 -5.57 -5.23 -11.70
CA GLY A 58 -4.11 -5.40 -11.75
C GLY A 58 -3.36 -4.72 -10.60
N PHE A 59 -4.02 -3.85 -9.82
CA PHE A 59 -3.43 -3.22 -8.63
C PHE A 59 -3.60 -4.09 -7.37
N GLU A 60 -4.68 -4.86 -7.25
CA GLU A 60 -4.88 -5.77 -6.11
C GLU A 60 -3.73 -6.79 -5.91
N PRO A 61 -3.20 -7.47 -6.95
CA PRO A 61 -2.02 -8.33 -6.81
C PRO A 61 -0.79 -7.61 -6.26
N LYS A 62 -0.53 -6.36 -6.71
CA LYS A 62 0.58 -5.53 -6.20
C LYS A 62 0.43 -5.23 -4.71
N LEU A 63 -0.80 -4.92 -4.27
CA LEU A 63 -1.12 -4.73 -2.85
C LEU A 63 -0.99 -6.01 -2.04
N SER A 64 -1.35 -7.16 -2.62
CA SER A 64 -1.18 -8.47 -1.98
C SER A 64 0.30 -8.79 -1.76
N ALA A 65 1.16 -8.55 -2.75
CA ALA A 65 2.61 -8.71 -2.65
C ALA A 65 3.22 -7.82 -1.54
N MET A 66 2.78 -6.56 -1.43
CA MET A 66 3.22 -5.61 -0.40
C MET A 66 2.42 -5.67 0.92
N SER A 67 1.47 -6.60 1.06
CA SER A 67 0.49 -6.60 2.15
C SER A 67 1.12 -6.59 3.54
N HIS A 68 2.15 -7.40 3.79
CA HIS A 68 2.87 -7.42 5.07
C HIS A 68 3.54 -6.08 5.41
N ARG A 69 4.00 -5.32 4.39
CA ARG A 69 4.61 -3.99 4.58
C ARG A 69 3.57 -2.92 4.87
N ILE A 70 2.43 -2.96 4.18
CA ILE A 70 1.28 -2.09 4.43
C ILE A 70 0.72 -2.33 5.85
N ILE A 71 0.55 -3.60 6.25
CA ILE A 71 0.11 -3.98 7.60
C ILE A 71 1.11 -3.51 8.67
N PHE A 72 2.41 -3.68 8.43
CA PHE A 72 3.45 -3.19 9.34
C PHE A 72 3.42 -1.66 9.47
N ALA A 73 3.36 -0.94 8.35
CA ALA A 73 3.23 0.52 8.33
C ALA A 73 1.96 1.00 9.06
N ALA A 74 0.81 0.35 8.87
CA ALA A 74 -0.43 0.68 9.55
C ALA A 74 -0.39 0.40 11.06
N SER A 75 0.37 -0.61 11.49
CA SER A 75 0.64 -0.91 12.90
C SER A 75 1.57 0.13 13.54
N GLU A 76 2.65 0.52 12.86
CA GLU A 76 3.51 1.62 13.32
C GLU A 76 2.76 2.95 13.37
N ALA A 77 1.91 3.25 12.38
CA ALA A 77 1.02 4.41 12.39
C ALA A 77 0.13 4.39 13.65
N LYS A 78 -0.49 3.23 13.95
CA LYS A 78 -1.37 3.05 15.12
C LYS A 78 -0.66 3.31 16.44
N LYS A 79 0.59 2.86 16.59
CA LYS A 79 1.43 3.12 17.79
C LYS A 79 1.71 4.61 17.98
N LEU A 80 1.81 5.37 16.88
CA LEU A 80 2.00 6.81 16.86
C LEU A 80 0.68 7.61 16.88
N ALA A 81 -0.46 6.94 17.11
CA ALA A 81 -1.82 7.52 17.03
C ALA A 81 -2.17 8.15 15.66
N LYS A 82 -1.55 7.66 14.58
CA LYS A 82 -1.78 8.06 13.19
C LYS A 82 -2.61 7.04 12.40
N LYS A 83 -3.13 7.48 11.25
CA LYS A 83 -3.73 6.64 10.21
C LYS A 83 -2.76 6.37 9.09
N PHE A 84 -2.83 5.16 8.52
CA PHE A 84 -2.18 4.87 7.24
C PHE A 84 -3.13 5.27 6.12
N ARG A 85 -2.73 6.20 5.25
CA ARG A 85 -3.62 6.80 4.25
C ARG A 85 -3.45 6.13 2.89
N VAL A 86 -4.55 5.93 2.18
CA VAL A 86 -4.55 5.43 0.80
C VAL A 86 -5.26 6.46 -0.07
N ILE A 87 -4.53 7.06 -1.01
CA ILE A 87 -5.06 8.08 -1.93
C ILE A 87 -5.45 7.42 -3.24
N TYR A 88 -6.75 7.45 -3.56
CA TYR A 88 -7.38 6.73 -4.67
C TYR A 88 -8.44 7.61 -5.38
N GLY A 89 -8.97 7.14 -6.51
CA GLY A 89 -10.11 7.77 -7.20
C GLY A 89 -9.88 8.18 -8.66
N PHE A 90 -8.70 7.92 -9.23
CA PHE A 90 -8.40 8.18 -10.63
C PHE A 90 -7.24 7.34 -11.17
N HIS A 91 -7.24 7.17 -12.50
CA HIS A 91 -6.14 6.59 -13.26
C HIS A 91 -5.15 7.67 -13.72
N GLY A 92 -3.88 7.33 -13.70
CA GLY A 92 -2.80 8.14 -14.26
C GLY A 92 -2.46 7.74 -15.70
N ASP A 93 -1.88 8.66 -16.47
CA ASP A 93 -1.18 8.37 -17.72
C ASP A 93 0.24 7.78 -17.44
N PRO A 94 1.03 7.43 -18.47
CA PRO A 94 2.44 7.00 -18.30
C PRO A 94 3.39 8.02 -17.65
N ASN A 95 2.93 9.25 -17.39
CA ASN A 95 3.66 10.30 -16.68
C ASN A 95 3.08 10.56 -15.27
N GLY A 96 2.14 9.72 -14.82
CA GLY A 96 1.46 9.85 -13.54
C GLY A 96 0.50 11.04 -13.41
N LYS A 97 0.14 11.69 -14.52
CA LYS A 97 -0.85 12.77 -14.59
C LYS A 97 -2.24 12.19 -14.77
N TYR A 98 -3.26 12.90 -14.28
CA TYR A 98 -4.67 12.52 -14.48
C TYR A 98 -5.00 12.13 -15.93
N PHE A 99 -5.59 10.94 -16.09
CA PHE A 99 -6.15 10.45 -17.34
C PHE A 99 -7.68 10.40 -17.29
N ILE A 100 -8.23 9.66 -16.32
CA ILE A 100 -9.69 9.53 -16.11
C ILE A 100 -9.99 9.24 -14.63
N SER A 101 -11.09 9.79 -14.09
CA SER A 101 -11.55 9.50 -12.72
C SER A 101 -12.10 8.06 -12.65
N PHE A 102 -12.02 7.42 -11.49
CA PHE A 102 -12.61 6.10 -11.29
C PHE A 102 -14.13 6.14 -11.49
N ASP A 103 -14.70 5.06 -12.03
CA ASP A 103 -16.14 4.86 -12.04
C ASP A 103 -16.67 4.36 -10.67
N ALA A 104 -17.98 4.13 -10.59
CA ALA A 104 -18.62 3.69 -9.34
C ALA A 104 -18.16 2.29 -8.90
N ASP A 105 -17.95 1.37 -9.85
CA ASP A 105 -17.54 -0.01 -9.56
C ASP A 105 -16.07 -0.03 -9.10
N GLU A 106 -15.20 0.77 -9.71
CA GLU A 106 -13.81 0.96 -9.29
C GLU A 106 -13.69 1.58 -7.89
N ILE A 107 -14.56 2.53 -7.54
CA ILE A 107 -14.63 3.11 -6.19
C ILE A 107 -15.05 2.05 -5.16
N GLU A 108 -16.08 1.24 -5.43
CA GLU A 108 -16.52 0.18 -4.50
C GLU A 108 -15.54 -1.00 -4.40
N LYS A 109 -14.90 -1.39 -5.51
CA LYS A 109 -13.76 -2.34 -5.51
C LYS A 109 -12.63 -1.82 -4.62
N SER A 110 -12.24 -0.55 -4.78
CA SER A 110 -11.17 0.07 -3.99
C SER A 110 -11.47 0.03 -2.48
N LYS A 111 -12.71 0.34 -2.07
CA LYS A 111 -13.16 0.22 -0.67
C LYS A 111 -13.14 -1.23 -0.18
N THR A 112 -13.58 -2.17 -1.02
CA THR A 112 -13.61 -3.61 -0.69
C THR A 112 -12.20 -4.17 -0.46
N ILE A 113 -11.22 -3.74 -1.26
CA ILE A 113 -9.81 -4.07 -1.06
C ILE A 113 -9.29 -3.44 0.24
N ALA A 114 -9.59 -2.17 0.50
CA ALA A 114 -9.16 -1.46 1.70
C ALA A 114 -9.67 -2.08 3.02
N ASN A 115 -10.90 -2.62 3.02
CA ASN A 115 -11.49 -3.31 4.17
C ASN A 115 -10.72 -4.57 4.63
N LYS A 116 -9.73 -5.05 3.85
CA LYS A 116 -8.83 -6.14 4.23
C LYS A 116 -7.70 -5.69 5.17
N PHE A 117 -7.56 -4.39 5.44
CA PHE A 117 -6.45 -3.81 6.19
C PHE A 117 -6.93 -2.95 7.38
N ASP A 118 -6.41 -3.23 8.57
CA ASP A 118 -6.68 -2.45 9.77
C ASP A 118 -5.99 -1.07 9.76
N ASN A 119 -6.60 -0.10 10.45
CA ASN A 119 -6.07 1.26 10.66
C ASN A 119 -5.79 2.09 9.39
N ILE A 120 -6.39 1.72 8.26
CA ILE A 120 -6.35 2.52 7.02
C ILE A 120 -7.39 3.66 7.04
N GLU A 121 -7.04 4.78 6.42
CA GLU A 121 -7.92 5.87 6.01
C GLU A 121 -7.91 5.99 4.48
N MET A 122 -9.07 5.83 3.85
CA MET A 122 -9.24 5.97 2.41
C MET A 122 -9.55 7.42 2.03
N ILE A 123 -8.64 8.08 1.32
CA ILE A 123 -8.79 9.46 0.84
C ILE A 123 -9.16 9.43 -0.64
N TYR A 124 -10.44 9.68 -0.93
CA TYR A 124 -10.93 9.83 -2.30
C TYR A 124 -10.46 11.17 -2.90
N MET A 125 -9.99 11.12 -4.14
CA MET A 125 -9.54 12.29 -4.90
C MET A 125 -10.08 12.23 -6.32
N ASP A 126 -10.86 13.24 -6.73
CA ASP A 126 -11.14 13.44 -8.16
C ASP A 126 -9.87 13.97 -8.82
N GLY A 127 -9.24 13.11 -9.64
CA GLY A 127 -7.96 13.40 -10.26
C GLY A 127 -7.95 14.62 -11.19
N LYS A 128 -9.11 15.13 -11.62
CA LYS A 128 -9.22 16.39 -12.39
C LYS A 128 -8.50 17.56 -11.70
N ASN A 129 -8.43 17.56 -10.36
CA ASN A 129 -7.76 18.57 -9.57
C ASN A 129 -6.36 18.16 -9.06
N GLN A 130 -5.85 16.97 -9.41
CA GLN A 130 -4.56 16.42 -8.95
C GLN A 130 -3.39 17.40 -9.13
N ALA A 131 -3.36 18.15 -10.24
CA ALA A 131 -2.32 19.15 -10.49
C ALA A 131 -2.31 20.27 -9.42
N LEU A 132 -3.49 20.66 -8.92
CA LEU A 132 -3.71 21.71 -7.93
C LEU A 132 -3.52 21.22 -6.49
N VAL A 133 -3.61 19.92 -6.24
CA VAL A 133 -3.41 19.34 -4.90
C VAL A 133 -1.94 19.47 -4.49
N ASN A 134 -1.71 19.97 -3.27
CA ASN A 134 -0.42 19.85 -2.61
C ASN A 134 -0.32 18.49 -1.91
N PHE A 135 0.56 17.62 -2.40
CA PHE A 135 0.85 16.32 -1.81
C PHE A 135 1.97 16.33 -0.77
N GLU A 136 2.73 17.42 -0.67
CA GLU A 136 3.86 17.56 0.26
C GLU A 136 3.54 17.19 1.72
N PRO A 137 2.36 17.56 2.30
CA PRO A 137 2.02 17.16 3.67
C PRO A 137 1.90 15.64 3.85
N TYR A 138 1.41 14.91 2.84
CA TYR A 138 1.31 13.45 2.90
C TYR A 138 2.70 12.80 2.77
N ILE A 139 3.58 13.35 1.94
CA ILE A 139 4.95 12.88 1.74
C ILE A 139 5.78 13.10 3.02
N ASP A 140 5.74 14.32 3.57
CA ASP A 140 6.54 14.71 4.74
C ASP A 140 6.09 13.97 6.02
N GLU A 141 4.78 13.75 6.19
CA GLU A 141 4.25 13.02 7.33
C GLU A 141 4.43 11.49 7.21
N GLY A 142 4.41 10.97 5.98
CA GLY A 142 4.48 9.55 5.69
C GLY A 142 3.19 8.78 6.02
N PHE A 143 3.34 7.46 6.14
CA PHE A 143 2.24 6.51 6.31
C PHE A 143 1.16 6.69 5.24
N VAL A 144 1.58 6.67 3.98
CA VAL A 144 0.70 6.93 2.82
C VAL A 144 1.03 6.02 1.64
N LEU A 145 -0.02 5.59 0.93
CA LEU A 145 0.05 4.90 -0.35
C LEU A 145 -0.65 5.73 -1.43
N PHE A 146 0.05 6.00 -2.52
CA PHE A 146 -0.47 6.66 -3.72
C PHE A 146 -0.76 5.58 -4.79
N THR A 147 -2.03 5.40 -5.17
CA THR A 147 -2.43 4.21 -5.96
C THR A 147 -2.38 4.39 -7.48
N TRP A 148 -2.53 5.63 -7.99
CA TRP A 148 -2.66 5.86 -9.43
C TRP A 148 -1.38 5.49 -10.20
N CYS A 149 -1.56 5.09 -11.46
CA CYS A 149 -0.49 4.71 -12.38
C CYS A 149 0.63 5.76 -12.41
N ASP A 150 1.89 5.31 -12.41
CA ASP A 150 3.09 6.17 -12.43
C ASP A 150 3.09 7.35 -11.42
N SER A 151 2.35 7.23 -10.32
CA SER A 151 2.40 8.16 -9.16
C SER A 151 3.82 8.37 -8.65
N ASN A 152 4.69 7.36 -8.75
CA ASN A 152 6.12 7.49 -8.53
C ASN A 152 6.73 8.66 -9.33
N ASN A 153 6.57 8.64 -10.65
CA ASN A 153 7.22 9.60 -11.55
C ASN A 153 6.65 11.01 -11.31
N PHE A 154 5.32 11.13 -11.22
CA PHE A 154 4.66 12.40 -10.91
C PHE A 154 5.14 13.02 -9.59
N LEU A 155 5.27 12.23 -8.52
CA LEU A 155 5.68 12.75 -7.22
C LEU A 155 7.18 13.05 -7.17
N THR A 156 8.04 12.28 -7.83
CA THR A 156 9.48 12.59 -7.93
C THR A 156 9.75 13.85 -8.76
N ASP A 157 8.98 14.07 -9.83
CA ASP A 157 9.09 15.27 -10.67
C ASP A 157 8.53 16.51 -9.97
N LYS A 158 7.38 16.39 -9.30
CA LYS A 158 6.71 17.51 -8.62
C LYS A 158 7.36 17.89 -7.28
N TYR A 159 7.99 16.94 -6.59
CA TYR A 159 8.61 17.12 -5.27
C TYR A 159 10.06 16.57 -5.23
N PRO A 160 10.99 17.13 -6.03
CA PRO A 160 12.34 16.62 -6.16
C PRO A 160 13.07 16.59 -4.81
N GLY A 161 13.63 15.42 -4.46
CA GLY A 161 14.39 15.22 -3.21
C GLY A 161 13.55 15.03 -1.94
N LYS A 162 12.22 15.11 -2.00
CA LYS A 162 11.34 14.85 -0.83
C LYS A 162 11.18 13.35 -0.54
N LEU A 163 10.98 12.55 -1.58
CA LEU A 163 10.89 11.09 -1.48
C LEU A 163 12.28 10.46 -1.27
N LYS A 164 12.63 10.24 0.00
CA LYS A 164 13.93 9.67 0.42
C LYS A 164 13.88 8.16 0.48
N LYS A 165 14.89 7.48 -0.06
CA LYS A 165 14.99 6.02 0.02
C LYS A 165 15.31 5.59 1.47
N PRO A 166 14.79 4.46 1.98
CA PRO A 166 15.09 4.00 3.33
C PRO A 166 16.59 3.75 3.54
N LYS A 167 17.05 3.91 4.79
CA LYS A 167 18.44 3.72 5.21
C LYS A 167 18.72 2.28 5.63
#